data_AF-A0A2P2C1U0-F1
#
_entry.id   AF-A0A2P2C1U0-F1
#
_cell.length_a   1.000
_cell.length_b   1.000
_cell.length_c   1.000
_cell.angle_alpha   90.00
_cell.angle_beta   90.00
_cell.angle_gamma   90.00
#
_symmetry.space_group_name_H-M   'P 1'
#
loop_
_entity.id
_entity.type
_entity.pdbx_description
1 polymer ?
#
loop_
_entity_poly.entity_id
_entity_poly.type
_entity_poly.pdbx_seq_one_letter_code
_entity_poly.pdbx_strand_id
1 'polypeptide(L)'
;MGFLDQAIHAATGVPRLYAAGLKAGLGPAGAFEVLRISEAALRAAAAQGRGVPGRTNAMRHFMWQAVLTARFGRPAAATIARAQEQGTPRARDSRVDEHNNGVGQQHGLAHAEELKTLSTADAMALLVPVALEKWESDELIWIMPR
;
A
#
# COMPACT_ATOMS: atom_id res chain seq x y z
N MET A 1 -11.64 15.80 -4.39
CA MET A 1 -10.91 15.40 -5.63
C MET A 1 -11.93 15.25 -6.74
N GLY A 2 -11.72 15.93 -7.87
CA GLY A 2 -12.62 15.83 -9.02
C GLY A 2 -12.40 14.54 -9.83
N PHE A 3 -13.33 14.21 -10.72
CA PHE A 3 -13.25 13.05 -11.62
C PHE A 3 -11.98 13.06 -12.50
N LEU A 4 -11.53 14.26 -12.94
CA LEU A 4 -10.31 14.41 -13.73
C LEU A 4 -9.03 14.06 -12.96
N ASP A 5 -8.94 14.45 -11.68
CA ASP A 5 -7.77 14.13 -10.85
C ASP A 5 -7.65 12.62 -10.62
N GLN A 6 -8.78 11.93 -10.42
CA GLN A 6 -8.82 10.47 -10.26
C GLN A 6 -8.41 9.75 -11.55
N ALA A 7 -8.87 10.24 -12.71
CA ALA A 7 -8.51 9.67 -14.00
C ALA A 7 -7.02 9.83 -14.33
N ILE A 8 -6.43 11.00 -14.05
CA ILE A 8 -4.98 11.25 -14.25
C ILE A 8 -4.14 10.44 -13.26
N HIS A 9 -4.59 10.31 -12.01
CA HIS A 9 -3.91 9.52 -11.00
C HIS A 9 -3.94 8.02 -11.31
N ALA A 10 -5.03 7.52 -11.89
CA ALA A 10 -5.14 6.15 -12.40
C ALA A 10 -4.29 5.94 -13.67
N ALA A 11 -4.36 6.87 -14.63
CA ALA A 11 -3.64 6.80 -15.91
C ALA A 11 -2.11 6.85 -15.75
N THR A 12 -1.60 7.47 -14.69
CA THR A 12 -0.16 7.52 -14.40
C THR A 12 0.27 6.52 -13.32
N GLY A 13 -0.62 6.15 -12.39
CA GLY A 13 -0.36 5.18 -11.32
C GLY A 13 -0.24 3.75 -11.83
N VAL A 14 -1.16 3.33 -12.71
CA VAL A 14 -1.21 1.95 -13.21
C VAL A 14 0.03 1.59 -14.05
N PRO A 15 0.45 2.38 -15.06
CA PRO A 15 1.68 2.07 -15.80
C PRO A 15 2.92 2.07 -14.91
N ARG A 16 2.98 2.98 -13.93
CA ARG A 16 4.12 3.12 -13.03
C ARG A 16 4.29 1.92 -12.11
N LEU A 17 3.20 1.47 -11.46
CA LEU A 17 3.24 0.31 -10.57
C LEU A 17 3.52 -0.99 -11.33
N TYR A 18 2.98 -1.13 -12.55
CA TYR A 18 3.27 -2.27 -13.41
C TYR A 18 4.76 -2.31 -13.79
N ALA A 19 5.31 -1.19 -14.26
CA ALA A 19 6.74 -1.07 -14.58
C ALA A 19 7.63 -1.28 -13.34
N ALA A 20 7.19 -0.83 -12.17
CA ALA A 20 7.89 -1.06 -10.92
C ALA A 20 7.92 -2.54 -10.53
N GLY A 21 6.82 -3.27 -10.75
CA GLY A 21 6.77 -4.72 -10.59
C GLY A 21 7.78 -5.43 -11.49
N LEU A 22 7.84 -5.07 -12.77
CA LEU A 22 8.85 -5.61 -13.69
C LEU A 22 10.28 -5.28 -13.24
N LYS A 23 10.54 -4.03 -12.84
CA LYS A 23 11.84 -3.58 -12.33
C LYS A 23 12.24 -4.32 -11.04
N ALA A 24 11.27 -4.71 -10.22
CA ALA A 24 11.48 -5.52 -9.02
C ALA A 24 11.77 -7.00 -9.34
N GLY A 25 11.86 -7.38 -10.61
CA GLY A 25 12.11 -8.76 -11.04
C GLY A 25 10.85 -9.62 -11.12
N LEU A 26 9.66 -9.03 -10.99
CA LEU A 26 8.41 -9.77 -11.16
C LEU A 26 8.15 -10.00 -12.66
N GLY A 27 7.66 -11.19 -13.01
CA GLY A 27 7.11 -11.43 -14.35
C GLY A 27 5.79 -10.66 -14.55
N PRO A 28 5.25 -10.63 -15.79
CA PRO A 28 4.00 -9.91 -16.11
C PRO A 28 2.82 -10.25 -15.18
N ALA A 29 2.66 -11.53 -14.82
CA ALA A 29 1.61 -11.96 -13.90
C ALA A 29 1.75 -11.33 -12.51
N GLY A 30 2.97 -11.29 -11.97
CA GLY A 30 3.26 -10.63 -10.69
C GLY A 30 3.06 -9.13 -10.77
N ALA A 31 3.45 -8.49 -11.87
CA ALA A 31 3.22 -7.06 -12.08
C ALA A 31 1.71 -6.71 -12.15
N PHE A 32 0.87 -7.55 -12.76
CA PHE A 32 -0.59 -7.41 -12.69
C PHE A 32 -1.13 -7.62 -11.28
N GLU A 33 -0.57 -8.58 -10.55
CA GLU A 33 -0.98 -8.84 -9.17
C GLU A 33 -0.67 -7.66 -8.25
N VAL A 34 0.45 -6.95 -8.43
CA VAL A 34 0.74 -5.68 -7.74
C VAL A 34 -0.39 -4.66 -7.92
N LEU A 35 -0.95 -4.54 -9.14
CA LEU A 35 -2.06 -3.64 -9.41
C LEU A 35 -3.32 -4.06 -8.65
N ARG A 36 -3.65 -5.37 -8.65
CA ARG A 36 -4.81 -5.90 -7.91
C ARG A 36 -4.68 -5.67 -6.41
N ILE A 37 -3.50 -5.88 -5.84
CA ILE A 37 -3.23 -5.63 -4.41
C ILE A 37 -3.37 -4.13 -4.11
N SER A 38 -2.83 -3.26 -4.97
CA SER A 38 -2.96 -1.81 -4.82
C SER A 38 -4.42 -1.34 -4.83
N GLU A 39 -5.23 -1.86 -5.76
CA GLU A 39 -6.65 -1.55 -5.84
C GLU A 39 -7.41 -2.04 -4.60
N ALA A 40 -7.16 -3.29 -4.19
CA ALA A 40 -7.83 -3.88 -3.02
C ALA A 40 -7.51 -3.12 -1.73
N ALA A 41 -6.24 -2.74 -1.52
CA ALA A 41 -5.83 -1.93 -0.38
C ALA A 41 -6.51 -0.55 -0.37
N LEU A 42 -6.61 0.09 -1.54
CA LEU A 42 -7.30 1.38 -1.69
C LEU A 42 -8.79 1.25 -1.33
N ARG A 43 -9.47 0.23 -1.85
CA ARG A 43 -10.90 -0.02 -1.57
C ARG A 43 -11.14 -0.33 -0.09
N ALA A 44 -10.35 -1.22 0.50
CA ALA A 44 -10.46 -1.58 1.91
C ALA A 44 -10.23 -0.37 2.83
N ALA A 45 -9.16 0.40 2.58
CA ALA A 45 -8.86 1.58 3.38
C ALA A 45 -9.92 2.68 3.23
N ALA A 46 -10.47 2.90 2.03
CA ALA A 46 -11.50 3.91 1.79
C ALA A 46 -12.85 3.57 2.46
N ALA A 47 -13.12 2.29 2.73
CA ALA A 47 -14.30 1.86 3.48
C ALA A 47 -14.15 2.11 4.99
N GLN A 48 -12.94 1.95 5.54
CA GLN A 48 -12.70 1.94 6.99
C GLN A 48 -12.07 3.23 7.52
N GLY A 49 -11.40 4.00 6.68
CA GLY A 49 -10.62 5.18 7.08
C GLY A 49 -11.42 6.49 7.15
N ARG A 50 -12.70 6.50 6.75
CA ARG A 50 -13.51 7.74 6.65
C ARG A 50 -13.65 8.46 7.99
N GLY A 51 -13.77 9.80 7.93
CA GLY A 51 -14.03 10.66 9.08
C GLY A 51 -12.81 11.00 9.95
N VAL A 52 -11.68 10.32 9.74
CA VAL A 52 -10.43 10.58 10.48
C VAL A 52 -9.34 11.01 9.50
N PRO A 53 -8.77 12.23 9.64
CA PRO A 53 -7.69 12.70 8.79
C PRO A 53 -6.51 11.72 8.75
N GLY A 54 -6.01 11.40 7.55
CA GLY A 54 -4.83 10.56 7.37
C GLY A 54 -5.02 9.05 7.47
N ARG A 55 -6.00 8.58 8.26
CA ARG A 55 -6.21 7.15 8.53
C ARG A 55 -6.33 6.30 7.27
N THR A 56 -7.14 6.74 6.31
CA THR A 56 -7.28 6.06 5.01
C THR A 56 -5.94 5.84 4.31
N ASN A 57 -5.06 6.84 4.30
CA ASN A 57 -3.78 6.71 3.61
C ASN A 57 -2.82 5.81 4.38
N ALA A 58 -2.74 5.98 5.71
CA ALA A 58 -1.88 5.18 6.58
C ALA A 58 -2.23 3.68 6.50
N MET A 59 -3.51 3.35 6.63
CA MET A 59 -4.01 1.97 6.49
C MET A 59 -3.71 1.40 5.09
N ARG A 60 -3.93 2.19 4.03
CA ARG A 60 -3.64 1.76 2.65
C ARG A 60 -2.18 1.35 2.49
N HIS A 61 -1.24 2.19 2.95
CA HIS A 61 0.20 1.93 2.85
C HIS A 61 0.61 0.68 3.63
N PHE A 62 0.13 0.54 4.86
CA PHE A 62 0.36 -0.64 5.69
C PHE A 62 -0.11 -1.93 4.99
N MET A 63 -1.39 -2.02 4.63
CA MET A 63 -1.98 -3.25 4.08
C MET A 63 -1.35 -3.60 2.73
N TRP A 64 -1.13 -2.60 1.87
CA TRP A 64 -0.51 -2.79 0.57
C TRP A 64 0.89 -3.40 0.70
N GLN A 65 1.73 -2.84 1.58
CA GLN A 65 3.09 -3.32 1.76
C GLN A 65 3.19 -4.64 2.51
N ALA A 66 2.26 -4.94 3.42
CA ALA A 66 2.18 -6.25 4.06
C ALA A 66 1.97 -7.37 3.04
N VAL A 67 0.96 -7.22 2.15
CA VAL A 67 0.66 -8.25 1.15
C VAL A 67 1.75 -8.35 0.09
N LEU A 68 2.29 -7.21 -0.40
CA LEU A 68 3.40 -7.24 -1.35
C LEU A 68 4.64 -7.93 -0.77
N THR A 69 4.93 -7.69 0.51
CA THR A 69 6.10 -8.29 1.17
C THR A 69 5.91 -9.78 1.38
N ALA A 70 4.71 -10.21 1.80
CA ALA A 70 4.41 -11.63 1.98
C ALA A 70 4.51 -12.42 0.66
N ARG A 71 4.06 -11.84 -0.46
CA ARG A 71 4.00 -12.54 -1.76
C ARG A 71 5.28 -12.45 -2.57
N PHE A 72 5.96 -11.31 -2.53
CA PHE A 72 7.09 -11.01 -3.43
C PHE A 72 8.39 -10.72 -2.69
N GLY A 73 8.37 -10.76 -1.36
CA GLY A 73 9.51 -10.42 -0.53
C GLY A 73 9.70 -8.91 -0.36
N ARG A 74 10.40 -8.55 0.71
CA ARG A 74 10.67 -7.16 1.09
C ARG A 74 11.41 -6.34 0.03
N PRO A 75 12.42 -6.88 -0.70
CA PRO A 75 13.11 -6.10 -1.74
C PRO A 75 12.19 -5.65 -2.88
N ALA A 76 11.26 -6.51 -3.31
CA ALA A 76 10.31 -6.18 -4.35
C ALA A 76 9.29 -5.14 -3.86
N ALA A 77 8.72 -5.36 -2.66
CA ALA A 77 7.77 -4.43 -2.04
C ALA A 77 8.37 -3.02 -1.88
N ALA A 78 9.63 -2.92 -1.41
CA ALA A 78 10.33 -1.65 -1.27
C ALA A 78 10.63 -0.96 -2.62
N THR A 79 10.98 -1.73 -3.65
CA THR A 79 11.17 -1.19 -5.02
C THR A 79 9.88 -0.58 -5.55
N ILE A 80 8.75 -1.27 -5.34
CA ILE A 80 7.42 -0.81 -5.75
C ILE A 80 6.97 0.42 -4.95
N ALA A 81 7.22 0.45 -3.63
CA ALA A 81 6.91 1.60 -2.78
C ALA A 81 7.62 2.88 -3.27
N ARG A 82 8.92 2.79 -3.53
CA ARG A 82 9.72 3.92 -4.05
C ARG A 82 9.21 4.44 -5.39
N ALA A 83 8.77 3.54 -6.27
CA ALA A 83 8.21 3.95 -7.55
C ALA A 83 6.89 4.71 -7.37
N GLN A 84 6.05 4.32 -6.41
CA GLN A 84 4.82 5.06 -6.08
C GLN A 84 5.14 6.47 -5.57
N GLU A 85 6.14 6.62 -4.71
CA GLU A 85 6.55 7.91 -4.12
C GLU A 85 7.13 8.89 -5.14
N GLN A 86 7.83 8.40 -6.17
CA GLN A 86 8.32 9.24 -7.30
C GLN A 86 7.19 9.90 -8.10
N GLY A 87 5.95 9.41 -7.97
CA GLY A 87 4.77 10.02 -8.56
C GLY A 87 4.13 11.12 -7.71
N THR A 88 4.59 11.35 -6.47
CA THR A 88 3.95 12.27 -5.52
C THR A 88 4.76 13.58 -5.40
N PRO A 89 4.16 14.76 -5.58
CA PRO A 89 4.89 16.03 -5.62
C PRO A 89 5.48 16.54 -4.28
N ARG A 90 5.23 15.89 -3.13
CA ARG A 90 5.54 16.46 -1.80
C ARG A 90 6.45 15.55 -0.97
N ALA A 91 7.68 16.02 -0.73
CA ALA A 91 8.74 15.29 -0.01
C ALA A 91 8.51 15.07 1.50
N ARG A 92 7.54 15.75 2.14
CA ARG A 92 7.23 15.55 3.57
C ARG A 92 6.17 14.47 3.79
N ASP A 93 5.24 14.33 2.85
CA ASP A 93 4.27 13.23 2.80
C ASP A 93 5.01 11.89 2.61
N SER A 94 6.17 11.89 1.94
CA SER A 94 6.94 10.67 1.67
C SER A 94 7.50 9.98 2.92
N ARG A 95 7.84 10.70 4.00
CA ARG A 95 8.38 10.06 5.23
C ARG A 95 7.30 9.31 6.02
N VAL A 96 6.08 9.86 6.04
CA VAL A 96 4.92 9.20 6.67
C VAL A 96 4.56 7.96 5.88
N ASP A 97 4.51 8.06 4.56
CA ASP A 97 4.25 6.93 3.68
C ASP A 97 5.35 5.87 3.81
N GLU A 98 6.63 6.25 3.83
CA GLU A 98 7.78 5.35 4.04
C GLU A 98 7.70 4.63 5.38
N HIS A 99 7.34 5.32 6.47
CA HIS A 99 7.14 4.71 7.78
C HIS A 99 6.02 3.67 7.75
N ASN A 100 4.84 4.05 7.27
CA ASN A 100 3.67 3.15 7.20
C ASN A 100 3.94 1.96 6.25
N ASN A 101 4.68 2.19 5.16
CA ASN A 101 5.18 1.15 4.28
C ASN A 101 6.10 0.18 5.04
N GLY A 102 7.03 0.70 5.84
CA GLY A 102 7.96 -0.07 6.66
C GLY A 102 7.25 -0.96 7.69
N VAL A 103 6.24 -0.42 8.38
CA VAL A 103 5.39 -1.18 9.31
C VAL A 103 4.67 -2.31 8.56
N GLY A 104 4.11 -2.02 7.39
CA GLY A 104 3.50 -3.03 6.52
C GLY A 104 4.48 -4.12 6.11
N GLN A 105 5.69 -3.77 5.68
CA GLN A 105 6.72 -4.74 5.30
C GLN A 105 7.13 -5.65 6.45
N GLN A 106 7.29 -5.10 7.66
CA GLN A 106 7.63 -5.90 8.84
C GLN A 106 6.53 -6.92 9.17
N HIS A 107 5.27 -6.48 9.16
CA HIS A 107 4.13 -7.37 9.36
C HIS A 107 4.03 -8.43 8.25
N GLY A 108 4.22 -8.04 6.99
CA GLY A 108 4.22 -8.95 5.86
C GLY A 108 5.29 -10.03 5.93
N LEU A 109 6.49 -9.71 6.45
CA LEU A 109 7.53 -10.71 6.71
C LEU A 109 7.14 -11.67 7.85
N ALA A 110 6.63 -11.13 8.95
CA ALA A 110 6.26 -11.92 10.12
C ALA A 110 5.09 -12.89 9.85
N HIS A 111 4.17 -12.51 8.95
CA HIS A 111 2.96 -13.24 8.63
C HIS A 111 2.94 -13.78 7.19
N ALA A 112 4.11 -13.97 6.57
CA ALA A 112 4.23 -14.30 5.15
C ALA A 112 3.49 -15.59 4.77
N GLU A 113 3.59 -16.63 5.61
CA GLU A 113 2.97 -17.95 5.35
C GLU A 113 1.45 -17.89 5.30
N GLU A 114 0.84 -17.07 6.15
CA GLU A 114 -0.61 -16.86 6.17
C GLU A 114 -1.04 -16.01 4.96
N LEU A 115 -0.44 -14.82 4.82
CA LEU A 115 -0.85 -13.83 3.82
C LEU A 115 -0.65 -14.29 2.37
N LYS A 116 0.34 -15.15 2.09
CA LYS A 116 0.59 -15.65 0.72
C LYS A 116 -0.48 -16.64 0.24
N THR A 117 -1.16 -17.32 1.15
CA THR A 117 -2.18 -18.34 0.81
C THR A 117 -3.57 -17.76 0.59
N LEU A 118 -3.82 -16.56 1.11
CA LEU A 118 -5.12 -15.90 1.02
C LEU A 118 -5.33 -15.27 -0.35
N SER A 119 -6.61 -15.19 -0.74
CA SER A 119 -6.99 -14.29 -1.83
C SER A 119 -6.64 -12.84 -1.45
N THR A 120 -6.47 -11.96 -2.44
CA THR A 120 -6.19 -10.55 -2.14
C THR A 120 -7.30 -9.92 -1.29
N ALA A 121 -8.56 -10.30 -1.51
CA ALA A 121 -9.69 -9.78 -0.72
C ALA A 121 -9.62 -10.24 0.73
N ASP A 122 -9.37 -11.53 0.97
CA ASP A 122 -9.28 -12.09 2.32
C ASP A 122 -8.08 -11.55 3.09
N ALA A 123 -6.94 -11.37 2.40
CA ALA A 123 -5.78 -10.72 2.99
C ALA A 123 -6.10 -9.29 3.46
N MET A 124 -6.84 -8.51 2.66
CA MET A 124 -7.28 -7.17 3.09
C MET A 124 -8.26 -7.24 4.27
N ALA A 125 -9.22 -8.16 4.24
CA ALA A 125 -10.17 -8.35 5.34
C ALA A 125 -9.47 -8.71 6.66
N LEU A 126 -8.45 -9.57 6.59
CA LEU A 126 -7.61 -9.93 7.74
C LEU A 126 -6.79 -8.74 8.25
N LEU A 127 -6.22 -7.92 7.34
CA LEU A 127 -5.33 -6.82 7.71
C LEU A 127 -6.08 -5.55 8.17
N VAL A 128 -7.36 -5.38 7.85
CA VAL A 128 -8.16 -4.22 8.29
C VAL A 128 -8.16 -4.03 9.81
N PRO A 129 -8.53 -5.02 10.65
CA PRO A 129 -8.53 -4.84 12.10
C PRO A 129 -7.12 -4.56 12.64
N VAL A 130 -6.08 -5.19 12.07
CA VAL A 130 -4.67 -4.93 12.44
C VAL A 130 -4.28 -3.49 12.10
N ALA A 131 -4.65 -3.00 10.91
CA ALA A 131 -4.38 -1.64 10.48
C ALA A 131 -5.07 -0.60 11.38
N LEU A 132 -6.28 -0.91 11.85
CA LEU A 132 -7.00 -0.07 12.82
C LEU A 132 -6.29 -0.08 14.17
N GLU A 133 -5.93 -1.24 14.71
CA GLU A 133 -5.19 -1.35 15.97
C GLU A 133 -3.87 -0.58 15.93
N LYS A 134 -3.11 -0.72 14.84
CA LYS A 134 -1.85 0.02 14.64
C LYS A 134 -2.06 1.52 14.48
N TRP A 135 -3.20 1.94 13.94
CA TRP A 135 -3.58 3.36 13.92
C TRP A 135 -3.91 3.88 15.33
N GLU A 136 -4.74 3.16 16.09
CA GLU A 136 -5.15 3.57 17.45
C GLU A 136 -3.97 3.55 18.45
N SER A 137 -2.90 2.82 18.16
CA SER A 137 -1.67 2.75 18.97
C SER A 137 -0.54 3.67 18.48
N ASP A 138 -0.82 4.57 17.53
CA ASP A 138 0.15 5.49 16.91
C ASP A 138 1.34 4.81 16.21
N GLU A 139 1.26 3.50 15.94
CA GLU A 139 2.26 2.79 15.15
C GLU A 139 2.15 3.15 13.66
N LEU A 140 0.93 3.34 13.16
CA LEU A 140 0.69 4.01 11.88
C LEU A 140 0.53 5.51 12.12
N ILE A 141 1.30 6.31 11.39
CA ILE A 141 1.38 7.73 11.63
C ILE A 141 0.71 8.54 10.52
N TRP A 142 0.27 9.74 10.88
CA TRP A 142 -0.10 10.78 9.95
C TRP A 142 0.34 12.14 10.51
N ILE A 143 0.84 13.01 9.62
CA ILE A 143 1.21 14.37 9.98
C ILE A 143 0.36 15.30 9.12
N MET A 144 -0.28 16.28 9.76
CA MET A 144 -1.04 17.30 9.05
C MET A 144 -0.14 18.03 8.04
N PRO A 145 -0.50 18.08 6.75
CA PRO A 145 0.20 18.92 5.80
C PRO A 145 0.00 20.38 6.22
N ARG A 146 1.09 21.10 6.49
CA ARG A 146 1.07 22.55 6.70
C ARG A 146 0.99 23.28 5.37
#